data_AF-K5Y7Y4-F1
#
_entry.id   AF-K5Y7Y4-F1
#
_cell.length_a   1.000
_cell.length_b   1.000
_cell.length_c   1.000
_cell.angle_alpha   90.00
_cell.angle_beta   90.00
_cell.angle_gamma   90.00
#
_symmetry.space_group_name_H-M   'P 1'
#
loop_
_entity.id
_entity.type
_entity.pdbx_description
1 polymer ?
#
loop_
_entity_poly.entity_id
_entity_poly.type
_entity_poly.pdbx_seq_one_letter_code
_entity_poly.pdbx_strand_id
1 'polypeptide(L)'
;MHPPHTPSPKNAPKSISDLEKFTQDRAAGSLLSLDEFAKYWNDFDAIARILLENKLMNKAERDLYFWTGLPFTVRRSIAQQLTTTDLAFHDRLIPTWRDAIQAGRIVFHDPSLDSTKQSKDVDKLVRTLHGLGVDDANYAVAYARLLVAAPAVADRIEPPLRWTRSPALTVLSAPNSPAATNRQTLRRAQSYVSYQWCPNCVEQYGVKRTSTT
;
A
#
# COMPACT_ATOMS: atom_id res chain seq x y z
N MET A 1 24.46 18.31 -7.17
CA MET A 1 23.12 18.01 -6.60
C MET A 1 22.34 19.30 -6.55
N HIS A 2 21.37 19.50 -7.44
CA HIS A 2 20.50 20.68 -7.39
C HIS A 2 19.38 20.46 -6.37
N PRO A 3 19.11 21.42 -5.48
CA PRO A 3 17.97 21.32 -4.57
C PRO A 3 16.66 21.36 -5.37
N PRO A 4 15.64 20.60 -4.97
CA PRO A 4 14.34 20.63 -5.61
C PRO A 4 13.74 22.03 -5.46
N HIS A 5 13.44 22.66 -6.59
CA HIS A 5 12.85 23.99 -6.66
C HIS A 5 11.50 23.98 -5.91
N THR A 6 11.44 24.63 -4.74
CA THR A 6 10.17 24.85 -4.04
C THR A 6 9.47 26.02 -4.72
N PRO A 7 8.24 25.85 -5.25
CA PRO A 7 7.51 26.95 -5.85
C PRO A 7 7.15 28.00 -4.81
N SER A 8 7.42 29.26 -5.14
CA SER A 8 7.16 30.44 -4.31
C SER A 8 5.65 30.64 -4.09
N PRO A 9 5.18 31.06 -2.89
CA PRO A 9 3.76 31.08 -2.49
C PRO A 9 2.86 32.08 -3.22
N LYS A 10 3.38 32.84 -4.21
CA LYS A 10 2.58 33.83 -4.97
C LYS A 10 1.64 33.20 -6.01
N ASN A 11 1.84 31.92 -6.34
CA ASN A 11 0.95 31.14 -7.21
C ASN A 11 0.22 30.05 -6.41
N ALA A 12 -0.20 30.37 -5.17
CA ALA A 12 -0.99 29.43 -4.39
C ALA A 12 -2.25 29.08 -5.19
N PRO A 13 -2.51 27.79 -5.41
CA PRO A 13 -3.68 27.35 -6.16
C PRO A 13 -4.96 27.83 -5.49
N LYS A 14 -5.85 28.43 -6.28
CA LYS A 14 -7.05 29.13 -5.78
C LYS A 14 -8.34 28.40 -6.11
N SER A 15 -8.24 27.28 -6.82
CA SER A 15 -9.40 26.53 -7.31
C SER A 15 -9.39 25.07 -6.86
N ILE A 16 -10.56 24.44 -6.91
CA ILE A 16 -10.71 22.99 -6.68
C ILE A 16 -9.92 22.20 -7.72
N SER A 17 -9.90 22.65 -8.98
CA SER A 17 -9.15 21.99 -10.06
C SER A 17 -7.65 21.95 -9.81
N ASP A 18 -7.09 23.00 -9.21
CA ASP A 18 -5.69 23.00 -8.85
C ASP A 18 -5.38 22.00 -7.72
N LEU A 19 -6.30 21.87 -6.74
CA LEU A 19 -6.17 20.86 -5.69
C LEU A 19 -6.30 19.45 -6.27
N GLU A 20 -7.24 19.20 -7.17
CA GLU A 20 -7.39 17.93 -7.88
C GLU A 20 -6.12 17.57 -8.63
N LYS A 21 -5.51 18.53 -9.33
CA LYS A 21 -4.23 18.32 -10.01
C LYS A 21 -3.11 18.00 -9.01
N PHE A 22 -3.02 18.76 -7.93
CA PHE A 22 -2.04 18.51 -6.86
C PHE A 22 -2.19 17.10 -6.27
N THR A 23 -3.42 16.66 -5.96
CA THR A 23 -3.67 15.34 -5.38
C THR A 23 -3.38 14.23 -6.38
N GLN A 24 -3.72 14.39 -7.66
CA GLN A 24 -3.40 13.43 -8.71
C GLN A 24 -1.88 13.28 -8.91
N ASP A 25 -1.17 14.40 -9.05
CA ASP A 25 0.29 14.42 -9.22
C ASP A 25 1.00 13.74 -8.03
N ARG A 26 0.50 13.95 -6.80
CA ARG A 26 1.05 13.35 -5.59
C ARG A 26 0.68 11.89 -5.43
N ALA A 27 -0.54 11.48 -5.77
CA ALA A 27 -0.99 10.10 -5.68
C ALA A 27 -0.22 9.16 -6.64
N ALA A 28 0.24 9.70 -7.77
CA ALA A 28 1.09 8.98 -8.72
C ALA A 28 2.56 8.87 -8.28
N GLY A 29 2.99 9.68 -7.32
CA GLY A 29 4.36 9.70 -6.82
C GLY A 29 4.63 8.67 -5.71
N SER A 30 5.84 8.72 -5.16
CA SER A 30 6.23 7.99 -3.96
C SER A 30 6.39 8.94 -2.78
N LEU A 31 5.92 8.53 -1.60
CA LEU A 31 6.25 9.17 -0.32
C LEU A 31 6.96 8.11 0.51
N LEU A 32 8.28 8.18 0.55
CA LEU A 32 9.15 7.15 1.14
C LEU A 32 9.67 7.56 2.52
N SER A 33 9.62 8.85 2.86
CA SER A 33 10.14 9.37 4.11
C SER A 33 9.12 10.21 4.87
N LEU A 34 9.37 10.35 6.18
CA LEU A 34 8.61 11.27 7.03
C LEU A 34 8.68 12.71 6.52
N ASP A 35 9.83 13.14 5.98
CA ASP A 35 10.00 14.50 5.46
C ASP A 35 9.18 14.74 4.19
N GLU A 36 9.12 13.75 3.29
CA GLU A 36 8.27 13.82 2.10
C GLU A 36 6.79 13.83 2.47
N PHE A 37 6.37 12.99 3.41
CA PHE A 37 5.02 13.00 3.96
C PHE A 37 4.71 14.33 4.66
N ALA A 38 5.68 14.86 5.42
CA ALA A 38 5.59 16.15 6.08
C ALA A 38 5.37 17.28 5.08
N LYS A 39 6.14 17.27 4.00
CA LYS A 39 6.02 18.23 2.90
C LYS A 39 4.67 18.11 2.20
N TYR A 40 4.21 16.89 1.91
CA TYR A 40 2.91 16.64 1.30
C TYR A 40 1.78 17.27 2.11
N TRP A 41 1.69 17.00 3.43
CA TRP A 41 0.58 17.51 4.22
C TRP A 41 0.65 19.04 4.39
N ASN A 42 1.84 19.62 4.51
CA ASN A 42 2.01 21.08 4.56
C ASN A 42 1.56 21.75 3.27
N ASP A 43 2.00 21.23 2.12
CA ASP A 43 1.61 21.72 0.80
C ASP A 43 0.09 21.60 0.64
N PHE A 44 -0.51 20.46 1.01
CA PHE A 44 -1.95 20.23 0.95
C PHE A 44 -2.75 21.17 1.87
N ASP A 45 -2.35 21.32 3.14
CA ASP A 45 -3.06 22.15 4.12
C ASP A 45 -3.09 23.63 3.71
N ALA A 46 -1.99 24.12 3.10
CA ALA A 46 -1.94 25.47 2.56
C ALA A 46 -3.05 25.72 1.52
N ILE A 47 -3.27 24.77 0.61
CA ILE A 47 -4.30 24.85 -0.44
C ILE A 47 -5.70 24.67 0.17
N ALA A 48 -5.89 23.61 0.97
CA ALA A 48 -7.18 23.27 1.56
C ALA A 48 -7.69 24.39 2.49
N ARG A 49 -6.80 25.06 3.22
CA ARG A 49 -7.16 26.20 4.08
C ARG A 49 -7.75 27.37 3.27
N ILE A 50 -7.11 27.74 2.16
CA ILE A 50 -7.61 28.81 1.27
C ILE A 50 -9.00 28.45 0.72
N LEU A 51 -9.20 27.19 0.30
CA LEU A 51 -10.48 26.73 -0.24
C LEU A 51 -11.58 26.68 0.83
N LEU A 52 -11.26 26.28 2.06
CA LEU A 52 -12.18 26.30 3.20
C LEU A 52 -12.60 27.74 3.58
N GLU A 53 -11.64 28.67 3.64
CA GLU A 53 -11.91 30.09 3.95
C GLU A 53 -12.84 30.72 2.92
N ASN A 54 -12.67 30.36 1.64
CA ASN A 54 -13.51 30.81 0.54
C ASN A 54 -14.81 29.99 0.37
N LYS A 55 -15.08 29.02 1.25
CA LYS A 55 -16.25 28.10 1.19
C LYS A 55 -16.38 27.33 -0.13
N LEU A 56 -15.27 27.15 -0.85
CA LEU A 56 -15.21 26.35 -2.09
C LEU A 56 -15.08 24.85 -1.79
N MET A 57 -14.75 24.51 -0.54
CA MET A 57 -14.57 23.16 -0.04
C MET A 57 -15.16 23.05 1.36
N ASN A 58 -15.75 21.91 1.69
CA ASN A 58 -16.16 21.56 3.05
C ASN A 58 -15.15 20.61 3.72
N LYS A 59 -15.33 20.34 5.03
CA LYS A 59 -14.40 19.49 5.80
C LYS A 59 -14.34 18.05 5.29
N ALA A 60 -15.47 17.46 4.90
CA ALA A 60 -15.51 16.09 4.39
C ALA A 60 -14.80 15.97 3.03
N GLU A 61 -14.94 16.98 2.16
CA GLU A 61 -14.19 17.07 0.91
C GLU A 61 -12.69 17.18 1.19
N ARG A 62 -12.27 18.00 2.16
CA ARG A 62 -10.87 18.08 2.58
C ARG A 62 -10.33 16.71 3.01
N ASP A 63 -11.06 15.97 3.83
CA ASP A 63 -10.67 14.62 4.28
C ASP A 63 -10.53 13.67 3.08
N LEU A 64 -11.51 13.67 2.17
CA LEU A 64 -11.50 12.88 0.95
C LEU A 64 -10.31 13.21 0.05
N TYR A 65 -10.05 14.50 -0.23
CA TYR A 65 -8.93 14.92 -1.07
C TYR A 65 -7.58 14.62 -0.43
N PHE A 66 -7.45 14.82 0.88
CA PHE A 66 -6.24 14.47 1.60
C PHE A 66 -5.95 12.98 1.48
N TRP A 67 -6.97 12.14 1.73
CA TRP A 67 -6.84 10.70 1.68
C TRP A 67 -6.51 10.23 0.27
N THR A 68 -7.27 10.69 -0.75
CA THR A 68 -7.08 10.26 -2.14
C THR A 68 -5.79 10.76 -2.78
N GLY A 69 -5.22 11.88 -2.31
CA GLY A 69 -3.93 12.39 -2.77
C GLY A 69 -2.71 11.60 -2.27
N LEU A 70 -2.90 10.67 -1.33
CA LEU A 70 -1.83 9.80 -0.85
C LEU A 70 -1.60 8.62 -1.82
N PRO A 71 -0.32 8.25 -2.08
CA PRO A 71 0.02 7.05 -2.81
C PRO A 71 -0.65 5.81 -2.20
N PHE A 72 -1.05 4.87 -3.06
CA PHE A 72 -1.80 3.68 -2.63
C PHE A 72 -1.09 2.88 -1.53
N THR A 73 0.22 2.72 -1.65
CA THR A 73 1.05 2.01 -0.65
C THR A 73 0.98 2.68 0.72
N VAL A 74 1.09 4.01 0.75
CA VAL A 74 1.02 4.81 1.98
C VAL A 74 -0.37 4.78 2.59
N ARG A 75 -1.43 4.91 1.79
CA ARG A 75 -2.81 4.75 2.26
C ARG A 75 -3.02 3.40 2.93
N ARG A 76 -2.52 2.32 2.32
CA ARG A 76 -2.64 0.98 2.87
C ARG A 76 -1.93 0.86 4.22
N SER A 77 -0.71 1.35 4.34
CA SER A 77 0.03 1.32 5.61
C SER A 77 -0.65 2.15 6.69
N ILE A 78 -1.16 3.33 6.35
CA ILE A 78 -1.90 4.18 7.29
C ILE A 78 -3.22 3.52 7.73
N ALA A 79 -3.98 2.92 6.80
CA ALA A 79 -5.21 2.21 7.12
C ALA A 79 -4.94 1.04 8.08
N GLN A 80 -3.89 0.25 7.83
CA GLN A 80 -3.48 -0.84 8.73
C GLN A 80 -3.11 -0.33 10.13
N GLN A 81 -2.40 0.80 10.21
CA GLN A 81 -2.05 1.43 11.48
C GLN A 81 -3.30 1.91 12.23
N LEU A 82 -4.27 2.50 11.51
CA LEU A 82 -5.53 2.95 12.09
C LEU A 82 -6.35 1.77 12.63
N THR A 83 -6.50 0.68 11.88
CA THR A 83 -7.19 -0.55 12.34
C THR A 83 -6.54 -1.17 13.57
N THR A 84 -5.21 -1.04 13.69
CA THR A 84 -4.48 -1.55 14.86
C THR A 84 -4.68 -0.68 16.10
N THR A 85 -4.81 0.64 15.90
CA THR A 85 -4.93 1.61 17.00
C THR A 85 -6.39 1.79 17.46
N ASP A 86 -7.34 1.71 16.52
CA ASP A 86 -8.76 1.87 16.76
C ASP A 86 -9.54 0.70 16.15
N LEU A 87 -10.04 -0.18 17.02
CA LEU A 87 -10.81 -1.36 16.64
C LEU A 87 -12.16 -1.00 15.97
N ALA A 88 -12.66 0.22 16.16
CA ALA A 88 -13.88 0.69 15.51
C ALA A 88 -13.62 1.21 14.08
N PHE A 89 -12.35 1.40 13.69
CA PHE A 89 -12.01 1.85 12.35
C PHE A 89 -12.22 0.73 11.32
N HIS A 90 -13.13 0.97 10.38
CA HIS A 90 -13.39 0.04 9.28
C HIS A 90 -12.62 0.48 8.03
N ASP A 91 -11.98 -0.47 7.33
CA ASP A 91 -11.15 -0.26 6.13
C ASP A 91 -11.82 0.52 4.98
N ARG A 92 -13.14 0.71 5.02
CA ARG A 92 -13.92 1.40 3.98
C ARG A 92 -14.21 2.87 4.30
N LEU A 93 -13.93 3.31 5.53
CA LEU A 93 -14.17 4.68 5.94
C LEU A 93 -13.00 5.55 5.52
N ILE A 94 -13.29 6.76 5.04
CA ILE A 94 -12.28 7.78 4.81
C ILE A 94 -11.91 8.32 6.20
N PRO A 95 -10.65 8.16 6.65
CA PRO A 95 -10.23 8.71 7.93
C PRO A 95 -10.23 10.24 7.87
N THR A 96 -10.36 10.89 9.01
CA THR A 96 -10.11 12.33 9.07
C THR A 96 -8.64 12.60 8.70
N TRP A 97 -8.36 13.74 8.09
CA TRP A 97 -6.98 14.09 7.71
C TRP A 97 -6.04 14.10 8.92
N ARG A 98 -6.55 14.42 10.12
CA ARG A 98 -5.78 14.41 11.37
C ARG A 98 -5.38 13.00 11.78
N ASP A 99 -6.32 12.07 11.76
CA ASP A 99 -6.06 10.66 12.12
C ASP A 99 -5.08 10.05 11.12
N ALA A 100 -5.26 10.34 9.83
CA ALA A 100 -4.35 9.90 8.78
C ALA A 100 -2.93 10.48 8.95
N ILE A 101 -2.77 11.75 9.35
CA ILE A 101 -1.46 12.32 9.67
C ILE A 101 -0.84 11.64 10.89
N GLN A 102 -1.61 11.43 11.95
CA GLN A 102 -1.08 10.84 13.18
C GLN A 102 -0.62 9.41 12.95
N ALA A 103 -1.43 8.60 12.26
CA ALA A 103 -1.05 7.26 11.84
C ALA A 103 0.13 7.29 10.85
N GLY A 104 0.14 8.21 9.89
CA GLY A 104 1.25 8.41 8.96
C GLY A 104 2.57 8.70 9.68
N ARG A 105 2.56 9.55 10.71
CA ARG A 105 3.76 9.79 11.53
C ARG A 105 4.28 8.50 12.17
N ILE A 106 3.41 7.64 12.69
CA ILE A 106 3.83 6.35 13.26
C ILE A 106 4.41 5.46 12.17
N VAL A 107 3.72 5.33 11.03
CA VAL A 107 4.16 4.52 9.87
C VAL A 107 5.53 4.97 9.36
N PHE A 108 5.77 6.28 9.20
CA PHE A 108 7.05 6.78 8.70
C PHE A 108 8.14 6.91 9.77
N HIS A 109 7.79 6.88 11.05
CA HIS A 109 8.74 6.92 12.16
C HIS A 109 9.08 5.52 12.68
N ASP A 110 8.29 4.51 12.36
CA ASP A 110 8.62 3.12 12.66
C ASP A 110 9.84 2.74 11.82
N PRO A 111 11.01 2.53 12.46
CA PRO A 111 12.20 2.18 11.72
C PRO A 111 12.04 0.80 11.05
N SER A 112 10.98 0.03 11.31
CA SER A 112 10.68 -1.25 10.65
C SER A 112 10.28 -1.12 9.17
N LEU A 113 9.76 0.04 8.74
CA LEU A 113 9.30 0.28 7.37
C LEU A 113 10.35 0.89 6.45
N ASP A 114 11.55 1.12 6.98
CA ASP A 114 12.69 1.52 6.20
C ASP A 114 13.01 0.36 5.23
N SER A 115 12.71 0.54 3.94
CA SER A 115 13.05 -0.44 2.89
C SER A 115 14.55 -0.80 2.90
N THR A 116 15.39 0.05 3.50
CA THR A 116 16.79 -0.25 3.81
C THR A 116 16.96 -1.35 4.85
N LYS A 117 16.07 -1.50 5.83
CA LYS A 117 16.06 -2.66 6.74
C LYS A 117 15.63 -3.92 6.02
N GLN A 118 14.61 -3.86 5.17
CA GLN A 118 14.23 -5.03 4.36
C GLN A 118 15.38 -5.45 3.44
N SER A 119 16.09 -4.49 2.83
CA SER A 119 17.34 -4.76 2.09
C SER A 119 18.41 -5.40 2.97
N LYS A 120 18.68 -4.84 4.16
CA LYS A 120 19.67 -5.40 5.10
C LYS A 120 19.30 -6.81 5.57
N ASP A 121 18.02 -7.07 5.79
CA ASP A 121 17.51 -8.38 6.19
C ASP A 121 17.60 -9.38 5.04
N VAL A 122 17.29 -8.96 3.80
CA VAL A 122 17.51 -9.76 2.59
C VAL A 122 19.00 -10.08 2.42
N ASP A 123 19.89 -9.08 2.53
CA ASP A 123 21.34 -9.28 2.44
C ASP A 123 21.86 -10.21 3.55
N LYS A 124 21.34 -10.06 4.76
CA LYS A 124 21.67 -10.95 5.89
C LYS A 124 21.19 -12.37 5.62
N LEU A 125 19.98 -12.55 5.09
CA LEU A 125 19.44 -13.87 4.71
C LEU A 125 20.27 -14.51 3.61
N VAL A 126 20.65 -13.76 2.57
CA VAL A 126 21.51 -14.23 1.47
C VAL A 126 22.88 -14.65 2.01
N ARG A 127 23.52 -13.83 2.85
CA ARG A 127 24.79 -14.19 3.51
C ARG A 127 24.65 -15.45 4.39
N THR A 128 23.53 -15.56 5.11
CA THR A 128 23.25 -16.73 5.95
C THR A 128 23.10 -17.98 5.10
N LEU A 129 22.38 -17.91 3.98
CA LEU A 129 22.21 -19.02 3.04
C LEU A 129 23.54 -19.46 2.43
N HIS A 130 24.41 -18.53 2.05
CA HIS A 130 25.75 -18.87 1.54
C HIS A 130 26.66 -19.54 2.58
N GLY A 131 26.41 -19.34 3.87
CA GLY A 131 27.17 -19.97 4.95
C GLY A 131 26.59 -21.31 5.43
N LEU A 132 25.40 -21.70 4.98
CA LEU A 132 24.72 -22.92 5.38
C LEU A 132 24.78 -23.96 4.25
N GLY A 133 24.92 -25.24 4.60
CA GLY A 133 24.75 -26.33 3.63
C GLY A 133 23.30 -26.47 3.19
N VAL A 134 23.08 -26.84 1.92
CA VAL A 134 21.72 -27.02 1.34
C VAL A 134 20.93 -28.14 2.05
N ASP A 135 21.62 -29.03 2.75
CA ASP A 135 21.08 -30.12 3.56
C ASP A 135 20.74 -29.72 5.01
N ASP A 136 21.15 -28.53 5.46
CA ASP A 136 20.87 -27.99 6.80
C ASP A 136 19.39 -27.60 6.94
N ALA A 137 18.77 -27.96 8.07
CA ALA A 137 17.39 -27.58 8.37
C ALA A 137 17.21 -26.04 8.40
N ASN A 138 18.23 -25.29 8.84
CA ASN A 138 18.22 -23.84 8.91
C ASN A 138 18.27 -23.20 7.53
N TYR A 139 18.85 -23.88 6.52
CA TYR A 139 18.88 -23.40 5.15
C TYR A 139 17.46 -23.27 4.60
N ALA A 140 16.62 -24.29 4.79
CA ALA A 140 15.23 -24.29 4.33
C ALA A 140 14.41 -23.16 4.98
N VAL A 141 14.62 -22.88 6.27
CA VAL A 141 13.95 -21.78 6.98
C VAL A 141 14.39 -20.42 6.45
N ALA A 142 15.69 -20.21 6.27
CA ALA A 142 16.23 -18.97 5.70
C ALA A 142 15.75 -18.75 4.26
N TYR A 143 15.71 -19.82 3.46
CA TYR A 143 15.23 -19.79 2.07
C TYR A 143 13.74 -19.45 1.99
N ALA A 144 12.90 -20.05 2.84
CA ALA A 144 11.48 -19.73 2.90
C ALA A 144 11.23 -18.26 3.29
N ARG A 145 12.00 -17.73 4.24
CA ARG A 145 11.94 -16.30 4.60
C ARG A 145 12.36 -15.40 3.45
N LEU A 146 13.43 -15.76 2.74
CA LEU A 146 13.89 -15.03 1.57
C LEU A 146 12.85 -15.07 0.44
N LEU A 147 12.19 -16.21 0.22
CA LEU A 147 11.13 -16.37 -0.77
C LEU A 147 9.93 -15.43 -0.51
N VAL A 148 9.57 -15.23 0.76
CA VAL A 148 8.51 -14.28 1.14
C VAL A 148 8.98 -12.83 1.01
N ALA A 149 10.21 -12.53 1.43
CA ALA A 149 10.73 -11.17 1.48
C ALA A 149 11.16 -10.62 0.11
N ALA A 150 11.79 -11.44 -0.73
CA ALA A 150 12.36 -11.06 -2.02
C ALA A 150 12.35 -12.25 -3.01
N PRO A 151 11.20 -12.58 -3.61
CA PRO A 151 11.05 -13.75 -4.51
C PRO A 151 12.06 -13.74 -5.66
N ALA A 152 12.27 -12.58 -6.28
CA ALA A 152 13.19 -12.41 -7.41
C ALA A 152 14.67 -12.69 -7.06
N VAL A 153 15.04 -12.57 -5.78
CA VAL A 153 16.38 -12.93 -5.29
C VAL A 153 16.45 -14.42 -4.99
N ALA A 154 15.39 -14.99 -4.41
CA ALA A 154 15.30 -16.42 -4.10
C ALA A 154 15.42 -17.30 -5.35
N ASP A 155 14.86 -16.89 -6.49
CA ASP A 155 14.94 -17.63 -7.77
C ASP A 155 16.38 -17.84 -8.28
N ARG A 156 17.36 -17.08 -7.76
CA ARG A 156 18.78 -17.18 -8.12
C ARG A 156 19.58 -18.10 -7.18
N ILE A 157 18.96 -18.59 -6.11
CA ILE A 157 19.58 -19.41 -5.09
C ILE A 157 19.06 -20.85 -5.23
N GLU A 158 19.91 -21.84 -4.99
CA GLU A 158 19.53 -23.25 -5.10
C GLU A 158 18.48 -23.62 -4.04
N PRO A 159 17.33 -24.21 -4.42
CA PRO A 159 16.30 -24.59 -3.48
C PRO A 159 16.76 -25.77 -2.59
N PRO A 160 16.25 -25.89 -1.35
CA PRO A 160 16.62 -26.98 -0.45
C PRO A 160 16.26 -28.35 -1.03
N LEU A 161 17.21 -29.29 -0.99
CA LEU A 161 17.09 -30.68 -1.49
C LEU A 161 15.86 -31.45 -0.95
N ARG A 162 15.35 -31.08 0.23
CA ARG A 162 14.23 -31.76 0.88
C ARG A 162 12.85 -31.28 0.44
N TRP A 163 12.75 -30.29 -0.45
CA TRP A 163 11.48 -29.90 -1.07
C TRP A 163 11.11 -30.73 -2.30
N THR A 164 12.07 -31.47 -2.87
CA THR A 164 11.77 -32.44 -3.91
C THR A 164 11.14 -33.70 -3.32
N ARG A 165 9.84 -33.84 -3.57
CA ARG A 165 8.97 -35.01 -3.38
C ARG A 165 8.56 -35.35 -1.95
N SER A 166 7.31 -34.96 -1.64
CA SER A 166 6.39 -35.95 -1.09
C SER A 166 6.46 -37.20 -1.98
N PRO A 167 6.66 -38.41 -1.42
CA PRO A 167 6.50 -39.62 -2.20
C PRO A 167 5.07 -39.60 -2.75
N ALA A 168 4.94 -39.69 -4.07
CA ALA A 168 3.68 -39.98 -4.69
C ALA A 168 3.13 -41.22 -3.97
N LEU A 169 2.01 -41.06 -3.26
CA LEU A 169 1.23 -42.21 -2.84
C LEU A 169 0.95 -42.99 -4.13
N THR A 170 1.58 -44.15 -4.26
CA THR A 170 1.25 -45.13 -5.27
C THR A 170 -0.21 -45.51 -5.03
N VAL A 171 -1.11 -44.80 -5.70
CA VAL A 171 -2.52 -45.18 -5.80
C VAL A 171 -2.53 -46.47 -6.59
N LEU A 172 -2.60 -47.59 -5.88
CA LEU A 172 -2.94 -48.89 -6.45
C LEU A 172 -4.24 -48.71 -7.23
N SER A 173 -4.14 -48.86 -8.54
CA SER A 173 -5.25 -48.75 -9.47
C SER A 173 -6.23 -49.90 -9.23
N ALA A 174 -7.44 -49.59 -8.79
CA ALA A 174 -8.61 -50.47 -8.94
C ALA A 174 -9.34 -50.10 -10.24
N PRO A 175 -9.81 -51.07 -11.04
CA PRO A 175 -10.47 -50.77 -12.31
C PRO A 175 -11.99 -50.53 -12.13
N ASN A 176 -12.47 -49.57 -12.93
CA ASN A 176 -13.83 -49.43 -13.47
C ASN A 176 -14.97 -48.91 -12.57
N SER A 177 -15.31 -47.63 -12.74
CA SER A 177 -16.67 -47.20 -13.11
C SER A 177 -16.72 -45.71 -13.51
N PRO A 178 -17.49 -45.33 -14.54
CA PRO A 178 -17.61 -43.94 -14.98
C PRO A 178 -18.90 -43.29 -14.43
N ALA A 179 -18.81 -42.09 -13.86
CA ALA A 179 -19.90 -41.11 -13.89
C ALA A 179 -19.45 -39.73 -13.39
N ALA A 180 -19.81 -38.72 -14.18
CA ALA A 180 -20.18 -37.36 -13.78
C ALA A 180 -19.09 -36.42 -13.22
N THR A 181 -18.55 -35.61 -14.13
CA THR A 181 -18.57 -34.13 -14.10
C THR A 181 -18.80 -33.45 -12.75
N ASN A 182 -17.75 -32.89 -12.15
CA ASN A 182 -17.85 -31.56 -11.54
C ASN A 182 -16.47 -30.87 -11.46
N ARG A 183 -16.19 -30.02 -12.46
CA ARG A 183 -15.10 -29.03 -12.39
C ARG A 183 -15.63 -27.81 -11.63
N GLN A 184 -15.37 -27.72 -10.34
CA GLN A 184 -15.37 -26.44 -9.64
C GLN A 184 -13.97 -26.14 -9.12
N THR A 185 -13.22 -25.56 -10.05
CA THR A 185 -12.04 -24.74 -9.80
C THR A 185 -12.28 -23.78 -8.64
N LEU A 186 -11.47 -23.93 -7.61
CA LEU A 186 -11.23 -22.98 -6.54
C LEU A 186 -10.62 -21.69 -7.12
N ARG A 187 -11.45 -20.83 -7.73
CA ARG A 187 -11.06 -19.44 -8.04
C ARG A 187 -11.12 -18.64 -6.75
N ARG A 188 -9.97 -18.57 -6.07
CA ARG A 188 -9.70 -17.57 -5.06
C ARG A 188 -9.88 -16.20 -5.72
N ALA A 189 -10.99 -15.54 -5.43
CA ALA A 189 -11.25 -14.19 -5.87
C ALA A 189 -10.25 -13.26 -5.17
N GLN A 190 -9.13 -12.97 -5.82
CA GLN A 190 -8.44 -11.70 -5.61
C GLN A 190 -9.32 -10.64 -6.28
N SER A 191 -10.34 -10.18 -5.56
CA SER A 191 -11.07 -8.96 -5.90
C SER A 191 -10.10 -7.80 -5.69
N TYR A 192 -9.28 -7.54 -6.70
CA TYR A 192 -8.52 -6.31 -6.82
C TYR A 192 -9.54 -5.23 -7.16
N VAL A 193 -10.12 -4.60 -6.13
CA VAL A 193 -10.86 -3.34 -6.32
C VAL A 193 -9.80 -2.32 -6.71
N SER A 194 -9.57 -2.21 -8.01
CA SER A 194 -8.85 -1.10 -8.60
C SER A 194 -9.59 0.15 -8.16
N TYR A 195 -9.02 0.93 -7.25
CA TYR A 195 -9.46 2.29 -6.95
C TYR A 195 -9.06 3.18 -8.12
N GLN A 196 -9.56 2.84 -9.31
CA GLN A 196 -9.44 3.66 -10.48
C GLN A 196 -10.34 4.85 -10.23
N TRP A 197 -9.69 6.01 -10.11
CA TRP A 197 -10.32 7.29 -9.84
C TRP A 197 -11.48 7.46 -10.82
N CYS A 198 -12.71 7.30 -10.33
CA CYS A 198 -13.91 7.48 -11.11
C CYS A 198 -14.39 8.90 -10.78
N PRO A 199 -14.29 9.88 -11.69
CA PRO A 199 -14.65 11.28 -11.42
C PRO A 199 -16.09 11.44 -10.92
N ASN A 200 -16.97 10.47 -11.24
CA ASN A 200 -18.37 10.44 -10.82
C ASN A 200 -18.63 9.67 -9.50
N CYS A 201 -17.64 9.05 -8.86
CA CYS A 201 -17.84 8.30 -7.60
C CYS A 201 -17.89 9.20 -6.36
N VAL A 202 -17.64 10.51 -6.47
CA VAL A 202 -17.81 11.46 -5.35
C VAL A 202 -19.25 11.45 -4.83
N GLU A 203 -20.24 11.16 -5.68
CA GLU A 203 -21.65 11.09 -5.27
C GLU A 203 -22.00 9.89 -4.38
N GLN A 204 -21.24 8.79 -4.44
CA GLN A 204 -21.50 7.61 -3.60
C GLN A 204 -21.20 7.83 -2.11
N TYR A 205 -20.41 8.86 -1.77
CA TYR A 205 -20.07 9.20 -0.39
C TYR A 205 -21.00 10.26 0.23
N GLY A 206 -22.14 10.56 -0.39
CA GLY A 206 -23.20 11.38 0.21
C GLY A 206 -22.92 12.90 0.22
N VAL A 207 -21.89 13.37 -0.48
CA VAL A 207 -21.58 14.80 -0.59
C VAL A 207 -22.37 15.40 -1.76
N LYS A 208 -23.56 15.93 -1.49
CA LYS A 208 -24.34 16.69 -2.47
C LYS A 208 -23.66 18.05 -2.71
N ARG A 209 -23.17 18.30 -3.93
CA ARG A 209 -22.73 19.64 -4.32
C ARG A 209 -23.96 20.56 -4.39
N THR A 210 -24.03 21.56 -3.52
CA THR A 210 -25.05 22.61 -3.64
C THR A 210 -24.62 23.55 -4.75
N SER A 211 -25.11 23.31 -5.97
CA SER A 211 -24.98 24.27 -7.07
C SER A 211 -25.61 25.58 -6.64
N THR A 212 -24.78 26.60 -6.43
CA THR A 212 -25.23 27.97 -6.20
C THR A 212 -25.32 28.63 -7.56
N THR A 213 -26.54 28.84 -8.03
CA THR A 213 -26.86 29.58 -9.27
C THR A 213 -26.82 31.08 -9.03
#